data_AF-A0A7W1JF80-F1
#
_entry.id   AF-A0A7W1JF80-F1
#
_cell.length_a   1.000
_cell.length_b   1.000
_cell.length_c   1.000
_cell.angle_alpha   90.00
_cell.angle_beta   90.00
_cell.angle_gamma   90.00
#
_symmetry.space_group_name_H-M   'P 1'
#
loop_
_entity.id
_entity.type
_entity.pdbx_description
1 polymer ?
#
loop_
_entity_poly.entity_id
_entity_poly.type
_entity_poly.pdbx_seq_one_letter_code
_entity_poly.pdbx_strand_id
1 'polypeptide(L)' 'MQKEHLKLSEPDHNFLMTVVSKGQSSARVFRRATALLELNRGKTLSTVAETLQVSRQTVSQWR' A
#
# COMPACT_ATOMS: atom_id res chain seq x y z
N MET A 1 -8.02 -13.62 -12.29
CA MET A 1 -8.90 -12.50 -11.88
C MET A 1 -8.05 -11.41 -11.25
N GLN A 2 -7.66 -10.41 -12.05
CA GLN A 2 -7.08 -9.18 -11.51
C GLN A 2 -8.22 -8.37 -10.87
N LYS A 3 -8.37 -8.50 -9.56
CA LYS A 3 -9.25 -7.61 -8.80
C LYS A 3 -8.41 -6.37 -8.50
N GLU A 4 -8.57 -5.32 -9.30
CA GLU A 4 -8.03 -4.01 -8.93
C GLU A 4 -8.63 -3.63 -7.57
N HIS A 5 -7.82 -3.73 -6.52
CA HIS A 5 -8.29 -3.49 -5.16
C HIS A 5 -8.37 -2.00 -4.86
N LEU A 6 -7.59 -1.17 -5.56
CA LEU A 6 -7.47 0.25 -5.30
C LEU A 6 -7.00 0.96 -6.56
N LYS A 7 -7.58 2.14 -6.85
CA LYS A 7 -7.13 3.03 -7.92
C LYS A 7 -6.82 4.39 -7.32
N LEU A 8 -5.54 4.73 -7.25
CA LEU A 8 -5.07 6.02 -6.76
C LEU A 8 -5.21 7.07 -7.86
N SER A 9 -5.52 8.30 -7.45
CA SER A 9 -5.28 9.45 -8.30
C SER A 9 -3.78 9.68 -8.48
N GLU A 10 -3.39 10.33 -9.56
CA GLU A 10 -2.00 10.72 -9.79
C GLU A 10 -1.38 11.55 -8.64
N PRO A 11 -2.05 12.59 -8.07
CA PRO A 11 -1.50 13.30 -6.93
C PRO A 11 -1.34 12.43 -5.68
N ASP A 12 -2.28 11.51 -5.41
CA ASP A 12 -2.17 10.58 -4.27
C ASP A 12 -1.02 9.60 -4.45
N HIS A 13 -0.86 9.07 -5.67
CA HIS A 13 0.25 8.19 -6.01
C HIS A 13 1.60 8.89 -5.79
N ASN A 14 1.74 10.12 -6.27
CA ASN A 14 2.98 10.91 -6.13
C ASN A 14 3.27 11.27 -4.67
N PHE A 15 2.22 11.60 -3.90
CA PHE A 15 2.34 11.81 -2.46
C PHE A 15 2.85 10.55 -1.75
N LEU A 16 2.23 9.39 -1.99
CA LEU A 16 2.62 8.13 -1.35
C LEU A 16 4.03 7.69 -1.75
N MET A 17 4.43 7.88 -3.02
CA MET A 17 5.81 7.64 -3.46
C MET A 17 6.81 8.53 -2.73
N THR A 18 6.45 9.80 -2.48
CA THR A 18 7.28 10.72 -1.69
C THR A 18 7.41 10.25 -0.23
N VAL A 19 6.32 9.77 0.37
CA VAL A 19 6.30 9.25 1.75
C VAL A 19 7.20 8.02 1.91
N VAL A 20 7.21 7.11 0.93
CA VAL A 20 8.05 5.91 0.94
C VAL A 20 9.52 6.26 0.66
N SER A 21 9.79 7.26 -0.19
CA SER A 21 11.15 7.65 -0.59
C SER A 21 11.89 8.49 0.46
N LYS A 22 11.19 9.29 1.26
CA LYS A 22 11.81 10.24 2.22
C LYS A 22 12.43 9.59 3.45
N GLY A 23 12.12 8.33 3.78
CA GLY A 23 12.70 7.60 4.91
C GLY A 23 12.42 8.15 6.33
N GLN A 24 11.84 9.34 6.47
CA GLN A 24 11.54 9.99 7.75
C GLN A 24 10.15 9.67 8.31
N SER A 25 9.40 8.79 7.68
CA SER A 25 8.06 8.40 8.09
C SER A 25 8.11 7.24 9.10
N SER A 26 7.20 7.24 10.07
CA SER A 26 7.12 6.12 11.03
C SER A 26 6.88 4.79 10.31
N ALA A 27 7.36 3.69 10.88
CA ALA A 27 7.19 2.35 10.29
C ALA A 27 5.72 1.98 10.01
N ARG A 28 4.76 2.59 10.72
CA ARG A 28 3.32 2.43 10.47
C ARG A 28 2.88 3.16 9.20
N VAL A 29 3.31 4.41 9.04
CA VAL A 29 2.99 5.24 7.85
C VAL A 29 3.65 4.64 6.61
N PHE A 30 4.92 4.25 6.71
CA PHE A 30 5.65 3.60 5.63
C PHE A 30 4.95 2.32 5.14
N ARG A 31 4.55 1.43 6.06
CA ARG A 31 3.84 0.19 5.71
C ARG A 31 2.49 0.45 5.05
N ARG A 32 1.71 1.42 5.54
CA ARG A 32 0.44 1.81 4.93
C ARG A 32 0.62 2.38 3.53
N ALA A 33 1.56 3.31 3.35
CA ALA A 33 1.84 3.91 2.05
C ALA A 33 2.30 2.86 1.03
N THR A 34 3.18 1.96 1.46
CA THR A 34 3.64 0.82 0.64
C THR A 34 2.46 -0.09 0.27
N ALA A 35 1.58 -0.44 1.21
CA ALA A 35 0.41 -1.27 0.93
C ALA A 35 -0.51 -0.63 -0.12
N LEU A 36 -0.83 0.66 0.02
CA LEU A 36 -1.69 1.39 -0.91
C LEU A 36 -1.10 1.43 -2.33
N LEU A 37 0.21 1.66 -2.45
CA LEU A 37 0.91 1.65 -3.74
C LEU A 37 0.91 0.26 -4.38
N GLU A 38 1.16 -0.80 -3.61
CA GLU A 38 1.18 -2.16 -4.12
C GLU A 38 -0.21 -2.66 -4.53
N LEU A 39 -1.26 -2.28 -3.79
CA LEU A 39 -2.64 -2.55 -4.18
C LEU A 39 -3.03 -1.79 -5.45
N ASN A 40 -2.57 -0.54 -5.60
CA ASN A 40 -2.75 0.26 -6.82
C ASN A 40 -2.04 -0.36 -8.04
N ARG A 41 -0.93 -1.07 -7.83
CA ARG A 41 -0.23 -1.84 -8.87
C ARG A 41 -0.93 -3.15 -9.24
N GLY A 42 -2.09 -3.43 -8.63
CA GLY A 42 -2.89 -4.63 -8.90
C GLY A 42 -2.48 -5.86 -8.10
N LYS A 43 -1.61 -5.75 -7.09
CA LYS A 43 -1.33 -6.87 -6.18
C LYS A 43 -2.54 -7.19 -5.32
N THR A 44 -2.65 -8.46 -4.91
CA THR A 44 -3.72 -8.90 -4.02
C THR A 44 -3.45 -8.50 -2.57
N LEU A 45 -4.52 -8.39 -1.77
CA LEU A 45 -4.41 -8.16 -0.33
C LEU A 45 -3.51 -9.19 0.37
N SER A 46 -3.53 -10.45 -0.06
CA SER A 46 -2.70 -11.52 0.51
C SER A 46 -1.22 -11.30 0.21
N THR A 47 -0.87 -11.01 -1.05
CA THR A 47 0.52 -10.75 -1.46
C THR A 47 1.11 -9.55 -0.74
N VAL A 48 0.32 -8.48 -0.58
CA VAL A 48 0.75 -7.28 0.16
C VAL A 48 0.93 -7.59 1.65
N ALA A 49 0.03 -8.38 2.23
CA ALA A 49 0.10 -8.80 3.62
C ALA A 49 1.36 -9.64 3.91
N GLU A 50 1.68 -10.60 3.03
CA GLU A 50 2.91 -11.41 3.10
C GLU A 50 4.17 -10.54 3.01
N THR A 51 4.20 -9.61 2.04
CA THR A 51 5.34 -8.71 1.82
C THR A 51 5.60 -7.82 3.05
N LEU A 52 4.53 -7.32 3.68
CA LEU A 52 4.62 -6.41 4.82
C LEU A 52 4.60 -7.14 6.18
N GLN A 53 4.54 -8.48 6.18
CA GLN A 53 4.41 -9.34 7.36
C GLN A 53 3.27 -8.90 8.30
N VAL A 54 2.10 -8.60 7.72
CA VAL A 54 0.88 -8.27 8.46
C VAL A 54 -0.25 -9.21 8.05
N SER A 55 -1.38 -9.17 8.76
CA SER A 55 -2.54 -9.97 8.36
C SER A 55 -3.23 -9.39 7.11
N ARG A 56 -3.88 -10.25 6.32
CA ARG A 56 -4.75 -9.82 5.22
C ARG A 56 -5.86 -8.85 5.68
N GLN A 57 -6.40 -9.06 6.89
CA GLN A 57 -7.41 -8.19 7.48
C GLN A 57 -6.84 -6.79 7.74
N THR A 58 -5.59 -6.70 8.22
CA THR A 58 -4.91 -5.42 8.44
C THR A 58 -4.75 -4.63 7.14
N VAL A 59 -4.35 -5.28 6.04
CA VAL A 59 -4.25 -4.61 4.73
C VAL A 59 -5.64 -4.19 4.22
N SER A 60 -6.67 -5.02 4.46
CA SER A 60 -8.04 -4.68 4.08
C SER A 60 -8.60 -3.46 4.82
N GLN A 61 -8.10 -3.15 6.02
CA GLN A 61 -8.48 -1.96 6.78
C GLN A 61 -7.76 -0.68 6.33
N TRP A 62 -6.74 -0.79 5.47
CA TRP A 62 -5.99 0.36 4.96
C TRP A 62 -6.50 0.85 3.61
N ARG A 63 -7.22 0.01 2.87
CA ARG A 63 -8.02 0.40 1.70
C ARG A 63 -9.23 1.21 2.15
#